data_AF-A0A7C6WK18-F1
#
_entry.id   AF-A0A7C6WK18-F1
#
_cell.length_a   1.000
_cell.length_b   1.000
_cell.length_c   1.000
_cell.angle_alpha   90.00
_cell.angle_beta   90.00
_cell.angle_gamma   90.00
#
_symmetry.space_group_name_H-M   'P 1'
#
loop_
_entity.id
_entity.type
_entity.pdbx_description
1 polymer ?
#
loop_
_entity_poly.entity_id
_entity_poly.type
_entity_poly.pdbx_seq_one_letter_code
_entity_poly.pdbx_strand_id
1 'polypeptide(L)'
;MELKEVIRESDNVTLILSTQITNDDNYGMFNHDYKDTDGNAHSFDSEWTSSYNSQMETLITVKYPQSGKVVLQRSLTPKISLEEPISIKLPIGNYEFR
;
A
#
# COMPACT_ATOMS: atom_id res chain seq x y z
N MET A 1 0.03 -9.82 6.42
CA MET A 1 0.32 -8.41 6.12
C MET A 1 -0.56 -7.56 7.00
N GLU A 2 -0.02 -6.47 7.51
CA GLU A 2 -0.67 -5.53 8.43
C GLU A 2 -0.37 -4.10 7.98
N LEU A 3 -1.34 -3.18 8.09
CA LEU A 3 -1.11 -1.75 7.92
C LEU A 3 -0.60 -1.20 9.25
N LYS A 4 0.67 -0.80 9.30
CA LYS A 4 1.28 -0.22 10.52
C LYS A 4 0.90 1.23 10.68
N GLU A 5 1.01 2.00 9.60
CA GLU A 5 0.90 3.46 9.67
C GLU A 5 0.35 4.05 8.36
N VAL A 6 -0.32 5.18 8.50
CA VAL A 6 -0.83 6.00 7.39
C VAL A 6 -0.39 7.43 7.63
N ILE A 7 0.47 7.95 6.76
CA ILE A 7 0.97 9.33 6.81
C ILE A 7 0.27 10.12 5.70
N ARG A 8 -0.48 11.16 6.05
CA ARG A 8 -1.17 12.02 5.08
C ARG A 8 -0.38 13.30 4.88
N GLU A 9 -0.04 13.62 3.63
CA GLU A 9 0.64 14.85 3.25
C GLU A 9 -0.14 15.56 2.14
N SER A 10 -0.89 16.61 2.50
CA SER A 10 -1.71 17.41 1.57
C SER A 10 -2.60 16.54 0.66
N ASP A 11 -2.13 16.28 -0.55
CA ASP A 11 -2.82 15.55 -1.62
C ASP A 11 -2.46 14.06 -1.69
N ASN A 12 -1.46 13.63 -0.92
CA ASN A 12 -0.91 12.28 -0.94
C ASN A 12 -1.08 11.57 0.41
N VAL A 13 -1.02 10.25 0.34
CA VAL A 13 -0.99 9.39 1.51
C VAL A 13 0.06 8.31 1.32
N THR A 14 0.92 8.16 2.31
CA THR A 14 1.91 7.10 2.38
C THR A 14 1.41 6.02 3.33
N LEU A 15 1.34 4.79 2.83
CA LEU A 15 0.94 3.59 3.56
C LEU A 15 2.19 2.81 3.94
N ILE A 16 2.36 2.50 5.22
CA ILE A 16 3.44 1.63 5.70
C ILE A 16 2.84 0.28 6.05
N LEU A 17 3.17 -0.74 5.26
CA LEU A 17 2.65 -2.09 5.37
C LEU A 17 3.74 -3.03 5.86
N SER A 18 3.44 -3.84 6.87
CA SER A 18 4.32 -4.89 7.39
C SER A 18 3.92 -6.25 6.86
N THR A 19 4.88 -7.03 6.41
CA THR A 19 4.67 -8.43 6.03
C THR A 19 5.77 -9.29 6.58
N GLN A 20 5.40 -10.33 7.31
CA GLN A 20 6.35 -11.37 7.72
C GLN A 20 6.85 -12.12 6.47
N ILE A 21 8.17 -12.24 6.36
CA ILE A 21 8.85 -12.91 5.23
C ILE A 21 9.83 -13.95 5.78
N THR A 22 10.11 -14.99 5.00
CA THR A 22 10.92 -16.12 5.48
C THR A 22 12.43 -15.95 5.32
N ASN A 23 12.90 -15.09 4.40
CA ASN A 23 14.31 -15.04 3.98
C ASN A 23 14.93 -13.64 3.92
N ASP A 24 14.35 -12.63 4.57
CA ASP A 24 14.79 -11.22 4.47
C ASP A 24 14.86 -10.68 3.02
N ASP A 25 14.22 -11.36 2.05
CA ASP A 25 14.10 -10.93 0.66
C ASP A 25 13.23 -9.68 0.54
N ASN A 26 13.65 -8.75 -0.34
CA ASN A 26 12.89 -7.56 -0.69
C ASN A 26 12.36 -7.68 -2.12
N TYR A 27 11.06 -7.50 -2.30
CA TYR A 27 10.42 -7.50 -3.60
C TYR A 27 9.25 -6.52 -3.62
N GLY A 28 9.02 -5.88 -4.76
CA GLY A 28 7.81 -5.09 -5.00
C GLY A 28 6.59 -5.96 -4.76
N MET A 29 5.84 -5.67 -3.70
CA MET A 29 4.74 -6.53 -3.25
C MET A 29 3.46 -6.25 -4.01
N PHE A 30 3.31 -5.03 -4.54
CA PHE A 30 2.09 -4.56 -5.20
C PHE A 30 2.32 -4.26 -6.67
N ASN A 31 1.25 -4.35 -7.45
CA ASN A 31 1.24 -3.77 -8.77
C ASN A 31 1.35 -2.26 -8.61
N HIS A 32 2.20 -1.65 -9.44
CA HIS A 32 2.38 -0.20 -9.44
C HIS A 32 1.06 0.55 -9.74
N ASP A 33 0.12 -0.12 -10.40
CA ASP A 33 -1.23 0.37 -10.62
C ASP A 33 -2.21 -0.14 -9.56
N TYR A 34 -3.08 0.75 -9.10
CA TYR A 34 -4.17 0.48 -8.17
C TYR A 34 -5.50 1.03 -8.70
N LYS A 35 -6.60 0.61 -8.09
CA LYS A 35 -7.92 1.15 -8.38
C LYS A 35 -8.46 1.94 -7.20
N ASP A 36 -9.18 3.01 -7.48
CA ASP A 36 -10.08 3.61 -6.49
C ASP A 36 -11.38 2.80 -6.37
N THR A 37 -12.27 3.25 -5.49
CA THR A 37 -13.57 2.59 -5.26
C THR A 37 -14.54 2.70 -6.43
N ASP A 38 -14.29 3.62 -7.37
CA ASP A 38 -15.11 3.79 -8.58
C ASP A 38 -14.55 2.96 -9.74
N GLY A 39 -13.43 2.27 -9.51
CA GLY A 39 -12.77 1.40 -10.48
C GLY A 39 -11.80 2.12 -11.40
N ASN A 40 -11.53 3.42 -11.18
CA ASN A 40 -10.55 4.16 -11.97
C ASN A 40 -9.14 3.70 -11.61
N ALA A 41 -8.32 3.47 -12.63
CA ALA A 41 -6.93 3.07 -12.47
C ALA A 41 -6.05 4.30 -12.21
N HIS A 42 -5.14 4.16 -11.25
CA HIS A 42 -4.14 5.13 -10.86
C HIS A 42 -2.81 4.41 -10.66
N SER A 43 -1.70 5.15 -10.70
CA SER A 43 -0.38 4.59 -10.41
C SER A 43 0.18 5.19 -9.13
N PHE A 44 1.07 4.46 -8.45
CA PHE A 44 1.75 4.97 -7.26
C PHE A 44 2.64 6.17 -7.61
N ASP A 45 2.66 7.17 -6.75
CA ASP A 45 3.64 8.25 -6.84
C ASP A 45 5.04 7.74 -6.43
N SER A 46 5.10 6.81 -5.46
CA SER A 46 6.33 6.10 -5.11
C SER A 46 6.08 4.75 -4.42
N GLU A 47 7.03 3.81 -4.54
CA GLU A 47 7.06 2.54 -3.80
C GLU A 47 8.48 2.29 -3.29
N TRP A 48 8.61 1.89 -2.02
CA TRP A 48 9.86 1.46 -1.42
C TRP A 48 9.67 0.22 -0.55
N THR A 49 10.65 -0.67 -0.53
CA THR A 49 10.64 -1.87 0.30
C THR A 49 11.93 -2.01 1.08
N SER A 50 11.83 -2.33 2.37
CA SER A 50 12.95 -2.68 3.23
C SER A 50 12.65 -3.98 3.98
N SER A 51 13.69 -4.71 4.37
CA SER A 51 13.56 -5.93 5.19
C SER A 51 14.48 -5.88 6.39
N TYR A 52 14.00 -6.44 7.49
CA TYR A 52 14.75 -6.62 8.74
C TYR A 52 14.08 -7.69 9.60
N ASN A 53 14.85 -8.54 10.29
CA ASN A 53 14.34 -9.50 11.28
C ASN A 53 13.12 -10.32 10.80
N SER A 54 13.16 -10.84 9.57
CA SER A 54 12.04 -11.60 8.97
C SER A 54 10.75 -10.79 8.80
N GLN A 55 10.86 -9.46 8.74
CA GLN A 55 9.80 -8.53 8.41
C GLN A 55 10.20 -7.72 7.19
N MET A 56 9.23 -7.46 6.33
CA MET A 56 9.34 -6.55 5.21
C MET A 56 8.40 -5.37 5.43
N GLU A 57 8.92 -4.16 5.34
CA GLU A 57 8.12 -2.95 5.27
C GLU A 57 8.01 -2.50 3.82
N THR A 58 6.78 -2.25 3.39
CA THR A 58 6.46 -1.67 2.08
C THR A 58 5.83 -0.32 2.30
N LEU A 59 6.47 0.72 1.76
CA LEU A 59 5.98 2.08 1.75
C LEU A 59 5.39 2.36 0.37
N ILE A 60 4.13 2.79 0.33
CA ILE A 60 3.44 3.12 -0.93
C ILE A 60 2.85 4.50 -0.78
N THR A 61 3.25 5.43 -1.66
CA THR A 61 2.65 6.75 -1.74
C THR A 61 1.66 6.78 -2.89
N VAL A 62 0.43 7.16 -2.57
CA VAL A 62 -0.67 7.29 -3.55
C VAL A 62 -1.36 8.63 -3.36
N LYS A 63 -2.03 9.11 -4.42
CA LYS A 63 -2.93 10.27 -4.28
C LYS A 63 -4.09 9.92 -3.36
N TYR A 64 -4.41 10.83 -2.45
CA TYR A 64 -5.52 10.68 -1.53
C TYR A 64 -6.85 10.61 -2.32
N PRO A 65 -7.52 9.46 -2.38
CA PRO A 65 -8.77 9.34 -3.12
C PRO A 65 -9.89 10.09 -2.40
N GLN A 66 -10.80 10.71 -3.14
CA GLN A 66 -11.97 11.40 -2.55
C GLN A 66 -12.82 10.47 -1.68
N SER A 67 -12.88 9.17 -2.01
CA SER A 67 -13.61 8.16 -1.25
C SER A 67 -12.94 7.76 0.07
N GLY A 68 -11.70 8.20 0.31
CA GLY A 68 -10.89 7.79 1.47
C GLY A 68 -10.57 6.30 1.48
N LYS A 69 -10.59 5.63 0.32
CA LYS A 69 -10.34 4.19 0.20
C LYS A 69 -9.51 3.89 -1.04
N VAL A 70 -8.52 3.03 -0.89
CA VAL A 70 -7.69 2.52 -1.99
C VAL A 70 -7.75 1.01 -2.08
N VAL A 71 -7.65 0.49 -3.29
CA VAL A 71 -7.72 -0.94 -3.60
C VAL A 71 -6.40 -1.38 -4.25
N LEU A 72 -5.55 -2.03 -3.46
CA LEU A 72 -4.21 -2.47 -3.88
C LEU A 72 -4.23 -3.93 -4.35
N GLN A 73 -3.50 -4.23 -5.42
CA GLN A 73 -3.35 -5.59 -5.95
C GLN A 73 -1.91 -6.06 -5.80
N ARG A 74 -1.68 -7.31 -5.36
CA ARG A 74 -0.33 -7.88 -5.22
C ARG A 74 0.28 -8.23 -6.59
N SER A 75 1.58 -8.04 -6.74
CA SER A 75 2.34 -8.26 -7.99
C SER A 75 2.94 -9.67 -8.13
N LEU A 76 3.13 -10.38 -7.00
CA LEU A 76 4.01 -11.56 -6.87
C LEU A 76 4.00 -12.53 -8.07
N THR A 77 5.16 -12.67 -8.72
CA THR A 77 5.48 -13.78 -9.64
C THR A 77 5.78 -15.05 -8.84
N PRO A 78 5.16 -16.22 -9.14
CA PRO A 78 4.14 -16.43 -10.17
C PRO A 78 2.80 -15.86 -9.71
N LYS A 79 2.12 -15.16 -10.63
CA LYS A 79 0.87 -14.41 -10.41
C LYS A 79 -0.13 -15.21 -9.57
N ILE A 80 -0.09 -15.03 -8.26
CA ILE A 80 -1.24 -15.35 -7.42
C ILE A 80 -2.13 -14.13 -7.51
N SER A 81 -3.01 -14.14 -8.51
CA SER A 81 -4.13 -13.22 -8.53
C SER A 81 -4.91 -13.45 -7.24
N LEU A 82 -4.92 -12.45 -6.36
CA LEU A 82 -5.89 -12.46 -5.28
C LEU A 82 -7.29 -12.45 -5.92
N GLU A 83 -8.18 -13.32 -5.46
CA GLU A 83 -9.59 -13.29 -5.89
C GLU A 83 -10.21 -11.93 -5.56
N GLU A 84 -9.81 -11.33 -4.44
CA GLU A 84 -10.22 -9.99 -4.02
C GLU A 84 -9.00 -9.09 -3.73
N PRO A 85 -9.00 -7.85 -4.23
CA PRO A 85 -7.92 -6.91 -3.95
C PRO A 85 -7.99 -6.38 -2.51
N ILE A 86 -6.85 -5.90 -2.01
CA ILE A 86 -6.73 -5.41 -0.63
C ILE A 86 -7.30 -4.00 -0.54
N SER A 87 -8.39 -3.85 0.22
CA SER A 87 -9.03 -2.55 0.43
C SER A 87 -8.57 -1.91 1.73
N ILE A 88 -8.00 -0.71 1.65
CA ILE A 88 -7.51 0.04 2.81
C ILE A 88 -8.39 1.27 3.02
N LYS A 89 -8.94 1.43 4.23
CA LYS A 89 -9.66 2.63 4.65
C LYS A 89 -8.66 3.66 5.16
N LEU A 90 -8.70 4.85 4.60
CA LEU A 90 -7.85 5.98 4.95
C LEU A 90 -8.60 6.90 5.93
N PRO A 91 -7.88 7.56 6.86
CA PRO A 91 -8.49 8.49 7.79
C PRO A 91 -9.03 9.73 7.05
N ILE A 92 -10.32 10.01 7.23
CA ILE A 92 -11.01 11.16 6.60
C ILE A 92 -10.78 12.40 7.47
N GLY A 93 -9.61 13.02 7.35
CA GLY A 93 -9.26 14.27 8.04
C GLY A 93 -7.76 14.56 8.06
N ASN A 94 -7.38 15.79 8.43
CA ASN A 94 -6.00 16.16 8.74
C ASN A 94 -5.64 15.57 10.11
N TYR A 95 -5.09 14.37 10.13
CA TYR A 95 -4.52 13.79 11.34
C TYR A 95 -3.01 13.98 11.30
N GLU A 96 -2.51 14.94 12.08
CA GLU A 96 -1.12 14.95 12.53
C GLU A 96 -1.00 13.87 13.61
N PHE A 97 -0.47 12.69 13.24
CA PHE A 97 0.06 11.79 14.25
C PHE A 97 1.43 12.36 14.67
N ARG A 98 1.46 12.93 15.88
CA ARG A 98 2.70 13.38 16.54
C ARG A 98 3.48 12.22 17.11
#